data_AF-A6I925-F1
#
_entry.id   AF-A6I925-F1
#
_cell.length_a   1.000
_cell.length_b   1.000
_cell.length_c   1.000
_cell.angle_alpha   90.00
_cell.angle_beta   90.00
_cell.angle_gamma   90.00
#
_symmetry.space_group_name_H-M   'P 1'
#
loop_
_entity.id
_entity.type
_entity.pdbx_description
1 polymer ?
#
loop_
_entity_poly.entity_id
_entity_poly.type
_entity_poly.pdbx_seq_one_letter_code
_entity_poly.pdbx_strand_id
1 'polypeptide(L)'
;MDALESLLDEVALEGLDGLCLPALWSRLESRSPAFPLPLEPYTQEFLWRALVTHPGISFYEEPRERPDLQLQDRYEEIDLETGILESRRDPVTLEDVYPIHMILENKDGIQGSCRYFKERKDITSSIRSKCLQPRCTMVEAFSRWGKKLIIVASQDMRYRALIGLEGDPDLKLPDFSYCILERLGRSRWQGELQRDLHTTAFKVDAGKLHYHRKILNKNGLITMQSHVIRLPTGAQQHSILLLLNRFHVDRRSKYDILMEKLSMMLSTRSNQIETLGKLREELGLCERTFKRLYQYMLNAGLAKVVSLPLQEIHPECGPCKTKKGKSRALWPTGSPCCHFLWSHSALECEDYSLQFLTAQCLPSKKDPRTVLCILVSTSAGMSPSSLLSCTNPFFMPSVIPFLVLGIEPRVLCFLGQGPYH
;
A
#
# COMPACT_ATOMS: atom_id res chain seq x y z
N MET A 1 14.24 9.64 18.60
CA MET A 1 15.40 9.73 17.71
C MET A 1 15.86 11.18 17.71
N ASP A 2 17.12 11.45 18.01
CA ASP A 2 17.66 12.81 18.08
C ASP A 2 18.09 13.35 16.69
N ALA A 3 18.73 14.53 16.67
CA ALA A 3 19.22 15.18 15.45
C ALA A 3 20.36 14.41 14.76
N LEU A 4 21.27 13.81 15.53
CA LEU A 4 22.43 13.10 15.00
C LEU A 4 22.07 11.67 14.58
N GLU A 5 21.24 10.99 15.35
CA GLU A 5 20.63 9.72 14.93
C GLU A 5 19.84 9.90 13.64
N SER A 6 18.99 10.94 13.54
CA SER A 6 18.20 11.21 12.34
C SER A 6 19.07 11.57 11.13
N LEU A 7 20.16 12.32 11.34
CA LEU A 7 21.15 12.66 10.31
C LEU A 7 21.83 11.39 9.74
N LEU A 8 22.31 10.51 10.62
CA LEU A 8 22.99 9.27 10.21
C LEU A 8 22.02 8.27 9.58
N ASP A 9 20.78 8.22 10.06
CA ASP A 9 19.68 7.44 9.49
C ASP A 9 19.32 7.91 8.07
N GLU A 10 19.16 9.22 7.85
CA GLU A 10 18.91 9.78 6.51
C GLU A 10 20.01 9.44 5.50
N VAL A 11 21.29 9.47 5.91
CA VAL A 11 22.41 9.06 5.04
C VAL A 11 22.43 7.55 4.79
N ALA A 12 22.05 6.73 5.78
CA ALA A 12 22.00 5.27 5.64
C ALA A 12 20.85 4.80 4.72
N LEU A 13 19.71 5.49 4.74
CA LEU A 13 18.52 5.16 3.95
C LEU A 13 18.71 5.36 2.43
N GLU A 14 19.65 6.20 2.00
CA GLU A 14 19.96 6.36 0.58
C GLU A 14 20.81 5.21 0.00
N GLY A 15 21.27 4.27 0.82
CA GLY A 15 21.91 3.04 0.34
C GLY A 15 23.33 3.26 -0.21
N LEU A 16 23.84 2.29 -0.97
CA LEU A 16 25.24 2.27 -1.46
C LEU A 16 25.59 3.46 -2.38
N ASP A 17 24.60 3.99 -3.10
CA ASP A 17 24.67 5.14 -4.01
C ASP A 17 24.82 6.48 -3.26
N GLY A 18 24.53 6.53 -1.95
CA GLY A 18 24.60 7.73 -1.11
C GLY A 18 23.76 8.90 -1.62
N LEU A 19 24.08 10.10 -1.12
CA LEU A 19 23.46 11.37 -1.53
C LEU A 19 24.43 12.56 -1.46
N CYS A 20 24.11 13.63 -2.19
CA CYS A 20 24.83 14.91 -2.12
C CYS A 20 24.26 15.84 -1.04
N LEU A 21 25.02 16.88 -0.65
CA LEU A 21 24.62 17.82 0.42
C LEU A 21 23.24 18.48 0.21
N PRO A 22 22.88 19.01 -0.98
CA PRO A 22 21.54 19.57 -1.18
C PRO A 22 20.42 18.54 -0.97
N ALA A 23 20.60 17.31 -1.46
CA ALA A 23 19.65 16.23 -1.25
C ALA A 23 19.49 15.86 0.24
N LEU A 24 20.57 15.90 1.02
CA LEU A 24 20.52 15.66 2.47
C LEU A 24 19.67 16.69 3.20
N TRP A 25 19.82 17.97 2.85
CA TRP A 25 19.01 19.04 3.46
C TRP A 25 17.52 18.88 3.13
N SER A 26 17.17 18.65 1.86
CA SER A 26 15.77 18.39 1.47
C SER A 26 15.18 17.12 2.10
N ARG A 27 15.98 16.07 2.32
CA ARG A 27 15.56 14.87 3.06
C ARG A 27 15.26 15.16 4.54
N LEU A 28 16.10 15.96 5.19
CA LEU A 28 15.92 16.33 6.60
C LEU A 28 14.73 17.30 6.79
N GLU A 29 14.54 18.25 5.88
CA GLU A 29 13.39 19.18 5.86
C GLU A 29 12.04 18.46 5.69
N SER A 30 12.01 17.37 4.91
CA SER A 30 10.80 16.58 4.60
C SER A 30 10.58 15.35 5.50
N ARG A 31 11.40 15.18 6.55
CA ARG A 31 11.35 14.01 7.44
C ARG A 31 10.08 14.01 8.30
N SER A 32 9.54 12.82 8.60
CA SER A 32 8.36 12.64 9.46
C SER A 32 8.61 11.55 10.51
N PRO A 33 8.77 11.88 11.82
CA PRO A 33 8.60 13.19 12.45
C PRO A 33 9.62 14.23 11.96
N ALA A 34 9.22 15.50 12.06
CA ALA A 34 10.02 16.65 11.65
C ALA A 34 11.40 16.65 12.33
N PHE A 35 12.42 17.05 11.57
CA PHE A 35 13.78 17.13 12.08
C PHE A 35 13.89 18.22 13.18
N PRO A 36 14.51 17.93 14.34
CA PRO A 36 14.37 18.76 15.54
C PRO A 36 15.21 20.05 15.57
N LEU A 37 15.94 20.39 14.50
CA LEU A 37 16.77 21.60 14.38
C LEU A 37 16.46 22.32 13.06
N PRO A 38 16.41 23.67 13.02
CA PRO A 38 16.28 24.41 11.77
C PRO A 38 17.57 24.28 10.95
N LEU A 39 17.47 24.00 9.64
CA LEU A 39 18.64 23.81 8.76
C LEU A 39 19.30 25.13 8.30
N GLU A 40 19.48 26.06 9.24
CA GLU A 40 20.27 27.28 9.02
C GLU A 40 21.76 26.95 8.77
N PRO A 41 22.56 27.83 8.15
CA PRO A 41 23.95 27.54 7.78
C PRO A 41 24.83 27.07 8.95
N TYR A 42 24.62 27.58 10.16
CA TYR A 42 25.33 27.12 11.37
C TYR A 42 24.95 25.69 11.76
N THR A 43 23.67 25.33 11.64
CA THR A 43 23.20 23.95 11.83
C THR A 43 23.76 23.03 10.76
N GLN A 44 23.75 23.43 9.49
CA GLN A 44 24.32 22.63 8.39
C GLN A 44 25.82 22.37 8.59
N GLU A 45 26.60 23.36 9.05
CA GLU A 45 28.02 23.20 9.41
C GLU A 45 28.22 22.31 10.65
N PHE A 46 27.32 22.35 11.63
CA PHE A 46 27.33 21.43 12.78
C PHE A 46 27.04 19.97 12.35
N LEU A 47 26.00 19.75 11.55
CA LEU A 47 25.64 18.43 11.01
C LEU A 47 26.75 17.89 10.08
N TRP A 48 27.37 18.75 9.26
CA TRP A 48 28.57 18.42 8.49
C TRP A 48 29.70 17.91 9.39
N ARG A 49 30.03 18.63 10.47
CA ARG A 49 31.07 18.19 11.43
C ARG A 49 30.72 16.85 12.08
N ALA A 50 29.45 16.58 12.37
CA ALA A 50 29.02 15.27 12.86
C ALA A 50 29.24 14.15 11.83
N LEU A 51 28.86 14.34 10.56
CA LEU A 51 29.14 13.37 9.49
C LEU A 51 30.63 13.15 9.27
N VAL A 52 31.42 14.23 9.26
CA VAL A 52 32.87 14.19 9.04
C VAL A 52 33.58 13.48 10.19
N THR A 53 33.16 13.69 11.44
CA THR A 53 33.73 12.99 12.60
C THR A 53 33.22 11.56 12.78
N HIS A 54 32.10 11.17 12.18
CA HIS A 54 31.53 9.82 12.35
C HIS A 54 32.30 8.74 11.54
N PRO A 55 32.89 7.71 12.18
CA PRO A 55 33.77 6.76 11.50
C PRO A 55 33.05 5.92 10.42
N GLY A 56 31.77 5.60 10.63
CA GLY A 56 30.95 4.82 9.70
C GLY A 56 30.41 5.58 8.48
N ILE A 57 30.79 6.86 8.30
CA ILE A 57 30.47 7.66 7.10
C ILE A 57 31.73 7.79 6.22
N SER A 58 31.58 7.61 4.92
CA SER A 58 32.62 7.83 3.90
C SER A 58 32.17 8.84 2.84
N PHE A 59 33.13 9.47 2.16
CA PHE A 59 32.89 10.53 1.18
C PHE A 59 33.53 10.19 -0.17
N TYR A 60 32.74 10.31 -1.23
CA TYR A 60 33.15 9.99 -2.60
C TYR A 60 32.95 11.17 -3.56
N GLU A 61 33.80 11.24 -4.58
CA GLU A 61 33.70 12.13 -5.72
C GLU A 61 33.16 11.34 -6.92
N GLU A 62 31.95 11.65 -7.38
CA GLU A 62 31.36 11.03 -8.59
C GLU A 62 31.87 11.67 -9.90
N PRO A 63 31.93 10.91 -11.01
CA PRO A 63 32.44 11.42 -12.29
C PRO A 63 31.55 12.50 -12.93
N ARG A 64 30.30 12.64 -12.48
CA ARG A 64 29.32 13.62 -12.96
C ARG A 64 28.59 14.23 -11.76
N GLU A 65 28.04 15.43 -11.94
CA GLU A 65 27.13 16.01 -10.96
C GLU A 65 25.79 15.31 -10.98
N ARG A 66 25.23 15.05 -9.80
CA ARG A 66 23.92 14.43 -9.65
C ARG A 66 22.81 15.47 -9.88
N PRO A 67 21.73 15.13 -10.62
CA PRO A 67 20.54 15.96 -10.74
C PRO A 67 19.92 16.29 -9.37
N ASP A 68 19.13 17.36 -9.31
CA ASP A 68 18.45 17.74 -8.07
C ASP A 68 17.35 16.75 -7.67
N LEU A 69 17.33 16.41 -6.38
CA LEU A 69 16.39 15.46 -5.82
C LEU A 69 14.98 16.07 -5.73
N GLN A 70 14.10 15.68 -6.64
CA GLN A 70 12.69 16.08 -6.60
C GLN A 70 11.90 15.17 -5.66
N LEU A 71 11.44 15.74 -4.55
CA LEU A 71 10.62 15.05 -3.56
C LEU A 71 9.14 15.32 -3.87
N GLN A 72 8.48 14.33 -4.48
CA GLN A 72 7.04 14.35 -4.72
C GLN A 72 6.29 13.66 -3.58
N ASP A 73 5.28 14.31 -3.00
CA ASP A 73 4.29 13.61 -2.19
C ASP A 73 3.30 12.89 -3.13
N ARG A 74 3.24 11.56 -3.06
CA ARG A 74 2.28 10.75 -3.83
C ARG A 74 0.84 11.00 -3.37
N TYR A 75 0.64 11.60 -2.20
CA TYR A 75 -0.64 11.66 -1.51
C TYR A 75 -1.29 13.05 -1.44
N GLU A 76 -0.66 14.07 -2.01
CA GLU A 76 -1.23 15.43 -2.14
C GLU A 76 -2.53 15.44 -2.96
N GLU A 77 -2.62 14.61 -4.02
CA GLU A 77 -3.82 14.46 -4.87
C GLU A 77 -4.77 13.31 -4.43
N ILE A 78 -4.79 12.92 -3.14
CA ILE A 78 -5.83 12.01 -2.62
C ILE A 78 -7.20 12.72 -2.58
N ASP A 79 -8.21 12.09 -3.16
CA ASP A 79 -9.61 12.41 -2.87
C ASP A 79 -9.98 11.95 -1.45
N LEU A 80 -10.23 12.90 -0.54
CA LEU A 80 -10.57 12.64 0.87
C LEU A 80 -11.92 11.93 1.06
N GLU A 81 -12.83 11.95 0.07
CA GLU A 81 -14.11 11.25 0.14
C GLU A 81 -13.99 9.77 -0.25
N THR A 82 -13.08 9.43 -1.17
CA THR A 82 -12.91 8.06 -1.66
C THR A 82 -11.59 7.38 -1.31
N GLY A 83 -10.61 8.08 -0.72
CA GLY A 83 -9.29 7.51 -0.40
C GLY A 83 -8.54 6.98 -1.62
N ILE A 84 -8.86 7.47 -2.81
CA ILE A 84 -8.23 7.10 -4.08
C ILE A 84 -7.32 8.24 -4.52
N LEU A 85 -6.12 7.91 -4.98
CA LEU A 85 -5.25 8.86 -5.65
C LEU A 85 -5.79 9.11 -7.06
N GLU A 86 -6.23 10.33 -7.34
CA GLU A 86 -6.56 10.75 -8.70
C GLU A 86 -5.32 11.32 -9.36
N SER A 87 -4.79 10.64 -10.39
CA SER A 87 -3.73 11.21 -11.22
C SER A 87 -4.35 12.28 -12.12
N ARG A 88 -4.39 13.54 -11.68
CA ARG A 88 -5.06 14.63 -12.43
C ARG A 88 -4.28 15.13 -13.63
N ARG A 89 -3.02 14.71 -13.73
CA ARG A 89 -2.08 14.99 -14.81
C ARG A 89 -1.61 13.67 -15.40
N ASP A 90 -1.21 13.69 -16.67
CA ASP A 90 -0.40 12.61 -17.24
C ASP A 90 0.91 12.49 -16.46
N PRO A 91 1.46 11.27 -16.29
CA PRO A 91 2.68 11.07 -15.52
C PRO A 91 3.87 11.71 -16.23
N VAL A 92 4.28 12.88 -15.75
CA VAL A 92 5.55 13.51 -16.14
C VAL A 92 6.66 12.50 -15.88
N THR A 93 7.41 12.16 -16.92
CA THR A 93 8.57 11.27 -16.84
C THR A 93 9.73 12.00 -16.16
N LEU A 94 9.67 12.09 -14.83
CA LEU A 94 10.79 12.50 -14.01
C LEU A 94 11.96 11.53 -14.23
N GLU A 95 13.16 12.07 -14.45
CA GLU A 95 14.36 11.23 -14.57
C GLU A 95 14.65 10.59 -13.20
N ASP A 96 14.77 9.26 -13.17
CA ASP A 96 15.11 8.55 -11.94
C ASP A 96 16.58 8.86 -11.58
N VAL A 97 16.77 9.80 -10.65
CA VAL A 97 18.05 10.20 -10.08
C VAL A 97 18.80 9.01 -9.44
N TYR A 98 18.07 7.92 -9.16
CA TYR A 98 18.56 6.72 -8.47
C TYR A 98 18.34 5.43 -9.29
N PRO A 99 18.89 5.33 -10.51
CA PRO A 99 18.63 4.21 -11.41
C PRO A 99 19.32 2.94 -10.90
N ILE A 100 18.60 1.82 -10.89
CA ILE A 100 19.08 0.56 -10.30
C ILE A 100 20.30 0.00 -11.06
N HIS A 101 21.43 -0.11 -10.36
CA HIS A 101 22.69 -0.70 -10.80
C HIS A 101 23.22 -1.58 -9.67
N MET A 102 22.69 -2.81 -9.58
CA MET A 102 22.98 -3.74 -8.49
C MET A 102 24.44 -4.21 -8.54
N ILE A 103 25.14 -4.09 -7.42
CA ILE A 103 26.46 -4.70 -7.22
C ILE A 103 26.23 -6.13 -6.74
N LEU A 104 26.64 -7.09 -7.56
CA LEU A 104 26.46 -8.53 -7.33
C LEU A 104 27.78 -9.18 -6.88
N GLU A 105 27.70 -10.12 -5.95
CA GLU A 105 28.80 -11.02 -5.56
C GLU A 105 30.14 -10.29 -5.25
N ASN A 106 30.08 -9.14 -4.57
CA ASN A 106 31.28 -8.40 -4.22
C ASN A 106 32.12 -9.16 -3.17
N LYS A 107 33.41 -9.38 -3.49
CA LYS A 107 34.40 -10.03 -2.62
C LYS A 107 34.58 -9.32 -1.28
N ASP A 108 34.35 -8.02 -1.25
CA ASP A 108 34.47 -7.18 -0.04
C ASP A 108 33.18 -7.19 0.81
N GLY A 109 32.18 -8.02 0.47
CA GLY A 109 30.91 -8.13 1.19
C GLY A 109 29.93 -6.96 0.99
N ILE A 110 30.29 -5.98 0.14
CA ILE A 110 29.48 -4.78 -0.11
C ILE A 110 28.26 -5.14 -0.98
N GLN A 111 27.06 -5.01 -0.41
CA GLN A 111 25.78 -5.17 -1.11
C GLN A 111 25.13 -3.80 -1.36
N GLY A 112 24.36 -3.71 -2.45
CA GLY A 112 23.50 -2.56 -2.75
C GLY A 112 23.50 -2.16 -4.22
N SER A 113 22.78 -1.07 -4.52
CA SER A 113 22.71 -0.46 -5.85
C SER A 113 23.51 0.85 -5.89
N CYS A 114 24.50 0.95 -6.78
CA CYS A 114 25.19 2.20 -7.06
C CYS A 114 25.67 2.27 -8.51
N ARG A 115 25.33 3.37 -9.22
CA ARG A 115 25.64 3.52 -10.65
C ARG A 115 27.14 3.67 -10.91
N TYR A 116 27.80 4.51 -10.13
CA TYR A 116 29.21 4.88 -10.33
C TYR A 116 30.14 4.17 -9.33
N PHE A 117 29.79 2.95 -8.90
CA PHE A 117 30.52 2.23 -7.85
C PHE A 117 32.02 2.02 -8.15
N LYS A 118 32.39 1.93 -9.44
CA LYS A 118 33.78 1.70 -9.89
C LYS A 118 34.49 2.98 -10.33
N GLU A 119 33.75 3.98 -10.79
CA GLU A 119 34.28 5.26 -11.27
C GLU A 119 34.40 6.31 -10.16
N ARG A 120 33.64 6.18 -9.07
CA ARG A 120 33.70 7.11 -7.93
C ARG A 120 35.01 6.97 -7.17
N LYS A 121 35.58 8.10 -6.78
CA LYS A 121 36.88 8.21 -6.10
C LYS A 121 36.65 8.49 -4.62
N ASP A 122 37.31 7.73 -3.74
CA ASP A 122 37.28 8.01 -2.30
C ASP A 122 38.03 9.31 -2.00
N ILE A 123 37.34 10.27 -1.37
CA ILE A 123 37.88 11.56 -0.93
C ILE A 123 37.75 11.77 0.58
N THR A 124 37.44 10.71 1.33
CA THR A 124 37.34 10.72 2.80
C THR A 124 38.61 11.28 3.44
N SER A 125 39.80 10.90 2.92
CA SER A 125 41.08 11.44 3.41
C SER A 125 41.33 12.92 3.06
N SER A 126 40.63 13.48 2.07
CA SER A 126 40.68 14.92 1.75
C SER A 126 39.80 15.73 2.71
N ILE A 127 38.70 15.12 3.17
CA ILE A 127 37.69 15.74 4.05
C ILE A 127 38.01 15.57 5.55
N ARG A 128 38.69 14.48 5.95
CA ARG A 128 39.14 14.26 7.33
C ARG A 128 40.51 13.62 7.47
N SER A 129 41.12 13.80 8.63
CA SER A 129 42.30 13.05 9.07
C SER A 129 41.94 11.63 9.52
N LYS A 130 42.96 10.76 9.68
CA LYS A 130 42.78 9.43 10.30
C LYS A 130 42.27 9.50 11.75
N CYS A 131 42.50 10.62 12.45
CA CYS A 131 42.02 10.88 13.80
C CYS A 131 40.61 11.53 13.82
N LEU A 132 39.83 11.32 12.75
CA LEU A 132 38.47 11.83 12.54
C LEU A 132 38.31 13.37 12.58
N GLN A 133 39.40 14.14 12.67
CA GLN A 133 39.36 15.61 12.64
C GLN A 133 39.04 16.12 11.22
N PRO A 134 38.07 17.04 11.05
CA PRO A 134 37.77 17.70 9.78
C PRO A 134 38.97 18.42 9.16
N ARG A 135 39.00 18.49 7.83
CA ARG A 135 40.01 19.21 7.03
C ARG A 135 39.44 20.40 6.24
N CYS A 136 38.12 20.52 6.18
CA CYS A 136 37.41 21.65 5.56
C CYS A 136 35.99 21.78 6.14
N THR A 137 35.47 23.00 6.10
CA THR A 137 34.06 23.32 6.38
C THR A 137 33.12 22.77 5.30
N MET A 138 31.82 22.79 5.57
CA MET A 138 30.76 22.38 4.63
C MET A 138 30.82 23.22 3.35
N VAL A 139 30.99 24.53 3.52
CA VAL A 139 31.08 25.49 2.40
C VAL A 139 32.31 25.21 1.54
N GLU A 140 33.49 25.03 2.13
CA GLU A 140 34.70 24.68 1.38
C GLU A 140 34.60 23.33 0.66
N ALA A 141 33.95 22.33 1.27
CA ALA A 141 33.74 21.03 0.64
C ALA A 141 32.81 21.16 -0.56
N PHE A 142 31.69 21.86 -0.41
CA PHE A 142 30.74 22.09 -1.50
C PHE A 142 31.33 22.98 -2.61
N SER A 143 32.15 23.98 -2.29
CA SER A 143 32.86 24.79 -3.29
C SER A 143 33.94 24.00 -4.07
N ARG A 144 34.47 22.90 -3.53
CA ARG A 144 35.48 22.06 -4.20
C ARG A 144 34.88 20.93 -5.04
N TRP A 145 33.78 20.32 -4.58
CA TRP A 145 33.22 19.10 -5.17
C TRP A 145 31.75 19.22 -5.62
N GLY A 146 31.03 20.27 -5.23
CA GLY A 146 29.65 20.55 -5.64
C GLY A 146 28.71 19.36 -5.43
N LYS A 147 27.84 19.10 -6.41
CA LYS A 147 26.92 17.94 -6.42
C LYS A 147 27.60 16.60 -6.75
N LYS A 148 28.93 16.56 -6.91
CA LYS A 148 29.72 15.32 -7.04
C LYS A 148 30.16 14.75 -5.69
N LEU A 149 30.09 15.55 -4.62
CA LEU A 149 30.34 15.10 -3.25
C LEU A 149 29.20 14.22 -2.79
N ILE A 150 29.42 12.91 -2.76
CA ILE A 150 28.47 11.92 -2.29
C ILE A 150 28.88 11.40 -0.92
N ILE A 151 27.94 11.43 0.01
CA ILE A 151 28.05 10.94 1.38
C ILE A 151 27.41 9.55 1.43
N VAL A 152 28.15 8.56 1.93
CA VAL A 152 27.73 7.15 1.96
C VAL A 152 27.95 6.57 3.36
N ALA A 153 26.95 5.90 3.91
CA ALA A 153 27.09 5.15 5.16
C ALA A 153 27.67 3.73 4.90
N SER A 154 28.43 3.24 5.89
CA SER A 154 28.96 1.88 5.94
C SER A 154 27.90 0.79 5.71
N GLN A 155 28.33 -0.40 5.29
CA GLN A 155 27.44 -1.54 5.04
C GLN A 155 26.53 -1.83 6.25
N ASP A 156 27.11 -1.88 7.44
CA ASP A 156 26.41 -2.21 8.69
C ASP A 156 25.35 -1.17 9.05
N MET A 157 25.66 0.13 8.88
CA MET A 157 24.72 1.22 9.11
C MET A 157 23.53 1.17 8.13
N ARG A 158 23.80 0.94 6.84
CA ARG A 158 22.74 0.78 5.83
C ARG A 158 21.88 -0.45 6.13
N TYR A 159 22.52 -1.58 6.45
CA TYR A 159 21.84 -2.83 6.80
C TYR A 159 20.90 -2.64 8.00
N ARG A 160 21.41 -2.05 9.09
CA ARG A 160 20.65 -1.76 10.31
C ARG A 160 19.52 -0.75 10.07
N ALA A 161 19.74 0.28 9.26
CA ALA A 161 18.70 1.25 8.92
C ALA A 161 17.53 0.60 8.16
N LEU A 162 17.81 -0.30 7.21
CA LEU A 162 16.77 -0.93 6.37
C LEU A 162 15.98 -2.01 7.12
N ILE A 163 16.63 -2.78 7.99
CA ILE A 163 16.00 -3.87 8.76
C ILE A 163 15.31 -3.35 10.03
N GLY A 164 15.73 -2.20 10.57
CA GLY A 164 15.18 -1.61 11.78
C GLY A 164 15.75 -2.23 13.06
N LEU A 165 15.30 -1.72 14.22
CA LEU A 165 15.89 -2.09 15.52
C LEU A 165 15.53 -3.50 16.00
N GLU A 166 14.29 -3.94 15.75
CA GLU A 166 13.78 -5.26 16.17
C GLU A 166 14.15 -6.41 15.21
N GLY A 167 14.76 -6.09 14.06
CA GLY A 167 15.12 -7.08 13.06
C GLY A 167 16.50 -7.71 13.30
N ASP A 168 16.61 -8.98 12.89
CA ASP A 168 17.80 -9.83 13.01
C ASP A 168 19.03 -9.24 12.28
N PRO A 169 20.14 -8.95 12.99
CA PRO A 169 21.36 -8.41 12.39
C PRO A 169 22.19 -9.47 11.65
N ASP A 170 22.06 -10.76 11.98
CA ASP A 170 22.81 -11.87 11.38
C ASP A 170 22.09 -12.48 10.17
N LEU A 171 20.86 -12.03 9.90
CA LEU A 171 20.10 -12.33 8.69
C LEU A 171 20.96 -12.11 7.44
N LYS A 172 20.77 -12.91 6.39
CA LYS A 172 21.44 -12.73 5.09
C LYS A 172 20.42 -12.67 3.96
N LEU A 173 20.46 -11.56 3.20
CA LEU A 173 19.55 -11.29 2.10
C LEU A 173 20.27 -11.43 0.75
N PRO A 174 19.66 -12.07 -0.26
CA PRO A 174 20.18 -12.03 -1.63
C PRO A 174 20.28 -10.60 -2.15
N ASP A 175 21.32 -10.28 -2.94
CA ASP A 175 21.61 -8.92 -3.43
C ASP A 175 20.38 -8.21 -4.03
N PHE A 176 19.58 -8.93 -4.82
CA PHE A 176 18.35 -8.40 -5.42
C PHE A 176 17.28 -8.04 -4.37
N SER A 177 17.11 -8.86 -3.32
CA SER A 177 16.20 -8.57 -2.21
C SER A 177 16.71 -7.40 -1.36
N TYR A 178 18.03 -7.29 -1.17
CA TYR A 178 18.63 -6.14 -0.47
C TYR A 178 18.49 -4.83 -1.27
N CYS A 179 18.67 -4.87 -2.60
CA CYS A 179 18.47 -3.70 -3.46
C CYS A 179 17.01 -3.21 -3.48
N ILE A 180 16.02 -4.12 -3.35
CA ILE A 180 14.62 -3.73 -3.13
C ILE A 180 14.48 -2.97 -1.81
N LEU A 181 15.12 -3.42 -0.72
CA LEU A 181 15.09 -2.68 0.55
C LEU A 181 15.75 -1.31 0.42
N GLU A 182 16.91 -1.17 -0.23
CA GLU A 182 17.53 0.15 -0.48
C GLU A 182 16.57 1.08 -1.24
N ARG A 183 15.84 0.59 -2.25
CA ARG A 183 14.84 1.41 -2.96
C ARG A 183 13.65 1.78 -2.09
N LEU A 184 13.18 0.88 -1.22
CA LEU A 184 12.12 1.18 -0.23
C LEU A 184 12.60 2.15 0.85
N GLY A 185 13.86 2.07 1.26
CA GLY A 185 14.51 3.01 2.18
C GLY A 185 14.56 4.42 1.61
N ARG A 186 14.98 4.58 0.34
CA ARG A 186 14.92 5.85 -0.40
C ARG A 186 13.52 6.46 -0.45
N SER A 187 12.47 5.65 -0.45
CA SER A 187 11.09 6.11 -0.57
C SER A 187 10.33 6.23 0.77
N ARG A 188 10.94 5.87 1.91
CA ARG A 188 10.48 6.19 3.29
C ARG A 188 8.97 5.97 3.48
N TRP A 189 8.23 6.97 3.98
CA TRP A 189 6.78 6.93 4.18
C TRP A 189 5.95 7.03 2.88
N GLN A 190 6.57 7.37 1.75
CA GLN A 190 5.91 7.33 0.44
C GLN A 190 5.81 5.89 -0.07
N GLY A 191 6.78 5.03 0.24
CA GLY A 191 6.86 3.64 -0.22
C GLY A 191 7.02 3.50 -1.73
N GLU A 192 7.00 2.27 -2.22
CA GLU A 192 7.04 1.98 -3.67
C GLU A 192 5.92 1.04 -4.10
N LEU A 193 5.45 1.23 -5.34
CA LEU A 193 4.44 0.37 -5.93
C LEU A 193 5.08 -0.87 -6.56
N GLN A 194 4.53 -2.05 -6.29
CA GLN A 194 5.01 -3.31 -6.87
C GLN A 194 4.95 -3.32 -8.41
N ARG A 195 4.08 -2.49 -9.02
CA ARG A 195 4.09 -2.21 -10.46
C ARG A 195 5.43 -1.56 -10.84
N ASP A 196 5.67 -0.36 -10.34
CA ASP A 196 6.75 0.55 -10.70
C ASP A 196 8.13 -0.06 -10.42
N LEU A 197 8.24 -0.86 -9.36
CA LEU A 197 9.45 -1.64 -9.06
C LEU A 197 9.83 -2.60 -10.19
N HIS A 198 8.89 -3.40 -10.73
CA HIS A 198 9.24 -4.35 -11.81
C HIS A 198 9.26 -3.69 -13.19
N THR A 199 8.34 -2.76 -13.50
CA THR A 199 8.27 -2.13 -14.82
C THR A 199 9.35 -1.07 -15.05
N THR A 200 9.66 -0.28 -14.02
CA THR A 200 10.39 0.99 -14.19
C THR A 200 11.78 0.93 -13.57
N ALA A 201 11.88 0.56 -12.29
CA ALA A 201 13.14 0.59 -11.55
C ALA A 201 14.04 -0.63 -11.85
N PHE A 202 13.56 -1.86 -11.63
CA PHE A 202 14.35 -3.08 -11.80
C PHE A 202 14.25 -3.71 -13.19
N LYS A 203 13.20 -3.39 -13.96
CA LYS A 203 12.95 -3.88 -15.34
C LYS A 203 13.01 -5.41 -15.42
N VAL A 204 12.29 -6.07 -14.51
CA VAL A 204 12.17 -7.54 -14.39
C VAL A 204 10.73 -8.00 -14.58
N ASP A 205 10.54 -9.32 -14.73
CA ASP A 205 9.22 -9.92 -14.68
C ASP A 205 8.60 -9.83 -13.27
N ALA A 206 7.27 -9.85 -13.21
CA ALA A 206 6.53 -9.77 -11.96
C ALA A 206 6.70 -11.01 -11.06
N GLY A 207 7.08 -12.17 -11.61
CA GLY A 207 7.33 -13.41 -10.86
C GLY A 207 8.61 -13.33 -10.03
N LYS A 208 9.71 -12.86 -10.63
CA LYS A 208 10.98 -12.59 -9.95
C LYS A 208 10.83 -11.54 -8.87
N LEU A 209 10.13 -10.43 -9.13
CA LEU A 209 9.84 -9.45 -8.08
C LEU A 209 8.98 -10.07 -6.96
N HIS A 210 7.95 -10.85 -7.30
CA HIS A 210 7.11 -11.54 -6.31
C HIS A 210 7.95 -12.48 -5.42
N TYR A 211 8.87 -13.25 -5.99
CA TYR A 211 9.77 -14.15 -5.26
C TYR A 211 10.65 -13.38 -4.26
N HIS A 212 11.36 -12.35 -4.71
CA HIS A 212 12.24 -11.57 -3.84
C HIS A 212 11.46 -10.79 -2.77
N ARG A 213 10.29 -10.26 -3.10
CA ARG A 213 9.34 -9.65 -2.15
C ARG A 213 8.83 -10.67 -1.10
N LYS A 214 8.57 -11.92 -1.50
CA LYS A 214 8.11 -12.99 -0.59
C LYS A 214 9.17 -13.31 0.47
N ILE A 215 10.46 -13.25 0.14
CA ILE A 215 11.57 -13.37 1.10
C ILE A 215 11.50 -12.22 2.14
N LEU A 216 11.43 -10.98 1.67
CA LEU A 216 11.36 -9.80 2.54
C LEU A 216 10.15 -9.81 3.49
N ASN A 217 8.98 -10.23 2.98
CA ASN A 217 7.76 -10.37 3.79
C ASN A 217 7.86 -11.54 4.79
N LYS A 218 8.46 -12.68 4.42
CA LYS A 218 8.67 -13.81 5.35
C LYS A 218 9.56 -13.40 6.52
N ASN A 219 10.56 -12.56 6.27
CA ASN A 219 11.50 -12.07 7.28
C ASN A 219 10.99 -10.83 8.04
N GLY A 220 9.74 -10.41 7.83
CA GLY A 220 9.15 -9.29 8.57
C GLY A 220 9.80 -7.92 8.30
N LEU A 221 10.32 -7.69 7.09
CA LEU A 221 11.04 -6.45 6.75
C LEU A 221 10.17 -5.40 6.03
N ILE A 222 9.11 -5.86 5.36
CA ILE A 222 8.21 -5.02 4.57
C ILE A 222 6.74 -5.22 4.94
N THR A 223 5.98 -4.13 4.87
CA THR A 223 4.51 -4.15 4.91
C THR A 223 3.95 -4.03 3.50
N MET A 224 2.72 -4.51 3.31
CA MET A 224 2.07 -4.60 2.00
C MET A 224 0.61 -4.12 2.10
N GLN A 225 0.28 -3.03 1.42
CA GLN A 225 -1.07 -2.45 1.40
C GLN A 225 -1.66 -2.46 -0.02
N SER A 226 -2.98 -2.63 -0.13
CA SER A 226 -3.67 -2.50 -1.42
C SER A 226 -3.76 -1.03 -1.81
N HIS A 227 -3.19 -0.65 -2.96
CA HIS A 227 -3.23 0.72 -3.46
C HIS A 227 -3.99 0.79 -4.79
N VAL A 228 -4.79 1.85 -4.97
CA VAL A 228 -5.62 2.04 -6.15
C VAL A 228 -5.43 3.47 -6.65
N ILE A 229 -5.01 3.58 -7.91
CA ILE A 229 -4.85 4.86 -8.62
C ILE A 229 -5.98 4.98 -9.65
N ARG A 230 -6.56 6.17 -9.78
CA ARG A 230 -7.44 6.53 -10.89
C ARG A 230 -6.63 7.29 -11.93
N LEU A 231 -6.59 6.76 -13.15
CA LEU A 231 -5.93 7.41 -14.28
C LEU A 231 -6.80 8.54 -14.87
N PRO A 232 -6.25 9.50 -15.63
CA PRO A 232 -7.02 10.54 -16.32
C PRO A 232 -8.14 9.98 -17.21
N THR A 233 -7.96 8.77 -17.75
CA THR A 233 -8.94 8.01 -18.54
C THR A 233 -10.12 7.46 -17.73
N GLY A 234 -10.18 7.73 -16.42
CA GLY A 234 -11.18 7.20 -15.49
C GLY A 234 -10.95 5.74 -15.07
N ALA A 235 -10.04 5.02 -15.72
CA ALA A 235 -9.68 3.65 -15.40
C ALA A 235 -9.04 3.52 -14.00
N GLN A 236 -9.37 2.45 -13.28
CA GLN A 236 -8.75 2.13 -11.99
C GLN A 236 -7.60 1.15 -12.17
N GLN A 237 -6.45 1.48 -11.60
CA GLN A 237 -5.26 0.63 -11.61
C GLN A 237 -4.94 0.16 -10.19
N HIS A 238 -4.99 -1.16 -9.99
CA HIS A 238 -4.67 -1.81 -8.73
C HIS A 238 -3.19 -2.16 -8.65
N SER A 239 -2.57 -1.88 -7.49
CA SER A 239 -1.19 -2.23 -7.18
C SER A 239 -1.07 -2.61 -5.70
N ILE A 240 0.12 -3.07 -5.31
CA ILE A 240 0.48 -3.26 -3.91
C ILE A 240 1.52 -2.19 -3.57
N LEU A 241 1.22 -1.35 -2.59
CA LEU A 241 2.18 -0.44 -1.97
C LEU A 241 3.04 -1.24 -0.99
N LEU A 242 4.36 -1.10 -1.11
CA LEU A 242 5.35 -1.70 -0.24
C LEU A 242 6.04 -0.58 0.55
N LEU A 243 6.20 -0.76 1.86
CA LEU A 243 7.00 0.10 2.73
C LEU A 243 7.89 -0.76 3.63
N LEU A 244 9.01 -0.23 4.11
CA LEU A 244 9.74 -0.84 5.23
C LEU A 244 8.86 -0.82 6.49
N ASN A 245 8.94 -1.83 7.36
CA ASN A 245 8.12 -1.89 8.58
C ASN A 245 8.24 -0.64 9.47
N ARG A 246 9.47 -0.13 9.63
CA ARG A 246 9.80 1.12 10.34
C ARG A 246 9.18 2.41 9.75
N PHE A 247 8.59 2.35 8.56
CA PHE A 247 7.93 3.48 7.88
C PHE A 247 6.48 3.18 7.53
N HIS A 248 5.88 2.14 8.15
CA HIS A 248 4.49 1.82 7.92
C HIS A 248 3.55 2.98 8.31
N VAL A 249 2.60 3.29 7.43
CA VAL A 249 1.56 4.30 7.62
C VAL A 249 0.27 3.71 7.08
N ASP A 250 -0.81 3.70 7.88
CA ASP A 250 -2.09 3.18 7.41
C ASP A 250 -2.76 4.09 6.37
N ARG A 251 -2.69 3.65 5.11
CA ARG A 251 -3.30 4.34 3.97
C ARG A 251 -4.76 3.90 3.84
N ARG A 252 -5.67 4.56 4.59
CA ARG A 252 -7.13 4.32 4.56
C ARG A 252 -7.65 4.23 3.12
N SER A 253 -8.29 3.12 2.79
CA SER A 253 -8.96 2.92 1.50
C SER A 253 -10.36 3.51 1.48
N LYS A 254 -10.98 3.53 0.29
CA LYS A 254 -12.41 3.87 0.12
C LYS A 254 -13.34 3.16 1.10
N TYR A 255 -13.09 1.87 1.34
CA TYR A 255 -13.97 1.10 2.21
C TYR A 255 -13.76 1.44 3.67
N ASP A 256 -12.54 1.77 4.10
CA ASP A 256 -12.27 2.12 5.50
C ASP A 256 -12.95 3.45 5.87
N ILE A 257 -12.86 4.46 4.99
CA ILE A 257 -13.57 5.74 5.13
C ILE A 257 -15.09 5.53 5.16
N LEU A 258 -15.63 4.65 4.32
CA LEU A 258 -17.06 4.34 4.30
C LEU A 258 -17.51 3.48 5.50
N MET A 259 -16.67 2.59 6.03
CA MET A 259 -16.94 1.81 7.24
C MET A 259 -16.91 2.71 8.48
N GLU A 260 -15.99 3.68 8.53
CA GLU A 260 -15.92 4.73 9.56
C GLU A 260 -17.18 5.61 9.52
N LYS A 261 -17.53 6.18 8.36
CA LYS A 261 -18.78 6.95 8.14
C LYS A 261 -20.01 6.14 8.58
N LEU A 262 -20.14 4.87 8.15
CA LEU A 262 -21.28 4.01 8.49
C LEU A 262 -21.32 3.65 10.00
N SER A 263 -20.16 3.44 10.63
CA SER A 263 -20.08 3.18 12.07
C SER A 263 -20.46 4.41 12.90
N MET A 264 -20.07 5.61 12.49
CA MET A 264 -20.53 6.88 13.08
C MET A 264 -22.03 7.09 12.90
N MET A 265 -22.56 6.80 11.71
CA MET A 265 -24.00 6.90 11.44
C MET A 265 -24.81 5.95 12.31
N LEU A 266 -24.31 4.73 12.56
CA LEU A 266 -24.99 3.76 13.43
C LEU A 266 -24.83 4.09 14.92
N SER A 267 -23.68 4.64 15.36
CA SER A 267 -23.47 5.00 16.78
C SER A 267 -24.38 6.14 17.27
N THR A 268 -24.93 6.95 16.35
CA THR A 268 -25.93 7.99 16.67
C THR A 268 -27.39 7.47 16.67
N ARG A 269 -27.64 6.21 16.30
CA ARG A 269 -28.99 5.61 16.33
C ARG A 269 -29.26 4.88 17.63
N SER A 270 -30.53 4.88 18.05
CA SER A 270 -31.02 4.01 19.11
C SER A 270 -30.64 2.55 18.84
N ASN A 271 -30.10 1.87 19.85
CA ASN A 271 -29.62 0.48 19.81
C ASN A 271 -28.48 0.18 18.81
N GLN A 272 -27.86 1.18 18.16
CA GLN A 272 -26.86 1.01 17.10
C GLN A 272 -27.35 0.20 15.87
N ILE A 273 -28.66 0.29 15.56
CA ILE A 273 -29.33 -0.50 14.51
C ILE A 273 -30.04 0.42 13.51
N GLU A 274 -29.87 0.15 12.20
CA GLU A 274 -30.70 0.74 11.14
C GLU A 274 -30.81 -0.19 9.92
N THR A 275 -31.85 0.02 9.12
CA THR A 275 -32.22 -0.74 7.93
C THR A 275 -31.26 -0.54 6.76
N LEU A 276 -30.98 -1.61 6.00
CA LEU A 276 -30.07 -1.58 4.85
C LEU A 276 -30.46 -0.54 3.77
N GLY A 277 -31.76 -0.24 3.62
CA GLY A 277 -32.26 0.74 2.64
C GLY A 277 -31.85 2.17 2.99
N LYS A 278 -32.22 2.64 4.19
CA LYS A 278 -31.88 4.00 4.66
C LYS A 278 -30.37 4.20 4.71
N LEU A 279 -29.61 3.24 5.22
CA LEU A 279 -28.14 3.33 5.29
C LEU A 279 -27.48 3.49 3.91
N ARG A 280 -28.01 2.83 2.87
CA ARG A 280 -27.55 3.00 1.48
C ARG A 280 -27.86 4.40 0.94
N GLU A 281 -29.06 4.90 1.21
CA GLU A 281 -29.57 6.18 0.73
C GLU A 281 -28.91 7.37 1.42
N GLU A 282 -28.75 7.33 2.74
CA GLU A 282 -28.03 8.34 3.53
C GLU A 282 -26.52 8.39 3.19
N LEU A 283 -25.91 7.26 2.83
CA LEU A 283 -24.52 7.22 2.31
C LEU A 283 -24.40 7.60 0.82
N GLY A 284 -25.52 7.80 0.10
CA GLY A 284 -25.52 8.08 -1.35
C GLY A 284 -24.92 6.99 -2.24
N LEU A 285 -24.83 5.75 -1.76
CA LEU A 285 -24.07 4.68 -2.43
C LEU A 285 -24.93 3.85 -3.41
N CYS A 286 -24.38 3.61 -4.61
CA CYS A 286 -24.95 2.62 -5.51
C CYS A 286 -24.89 1.20 -4.90
N GLU A 287 -25.90 0.38 -5.18
CA GLU A 287 -26.11 -0.92 -4.52
C GLU A 287 -24.88 -1.85 -4.60
N ARG A 288 -24.16 -1.86 -5.72
CA ARG A 288 -22.96 -2.67 -5.93
C ARG A 288 -21.80 -2.28 -4.99
N THR A 289 -21.70 -0.98 -4.64
CA THR A 289 -20.70 -0.48 -3.68
C THR A 289 -21.16 -0.73 -2.24
N PHE A 290 -22.42 -0.43 -1.92
CA PHE A 290 -22.98 -0.65 -0.58
C PHE A 290 -22.98 -2.14 -0.19
N LYS A 291 -23.28 -3.05 -1.13
CA LYS A 291 -23.19 -4.50 -0.91
C LYS A 291 -21.78 -4.96 -0.58
N ARG A 292 -20.76 -4.39 -1.24
CA ARG A 292 -19.35 -4.69 -0.96
C ARG A 292 -18.91 -4.08 0.38
N LEU A 293 -19.39 -2.88 0.73
CA LEU A 293 -19.15 -2.23 2.01
C LEU A 293 -19.65 -3.07 3.20
N TYR A 294 -20.93 -3.43 3.25
CA TYR A 294 -21.42 -4.20 4.40
C TYR A 294 -20.82 -5.61 4.45
N GLN A 295 -20.49 -6.22 3.31
CA GLN A 295 -19.80 -7.52 3.29
C GLN A 295 -18.40 -7.43 3.89
N TYR A 296 -17.66 -6.32 3.70
CA TYR A 296 -16.39 -6.11 4.40
C TYR A 296 -16.60 -5.97 5.91
N MET A 297 -17.59 -5.21 6.38
CA MET A 297 -17.88 -5.09 7.82
C MET A 297 -18.32 -6.41 8.47
N LEU A 298 -19.11 -7.24 7.75
CA LEU A 298 -19.47 -8.58 8.18
C LEU A 298 -18.22 -9.48 8.29
N ASN A 299 -17.38 -9.49 7.26
CA ASN A 299 -16.17 -10.33 7.23
C ASN A 299 -15.14 -9.90 8.28
N ALA A 300 -15.09 -8.62 8.64
CA ALA A 300 -14.23 -8.07 9.70
C ALA A 300 -14.83 -8.20 11.12
N GLY A 301 -16.06 -8.74 11.27
CA GLY A 301 -16.74 -8.86 12.57
C GLY A 301 -17.24 -7.53 13.16
N LEU A 302 -17.08 -6.42 12.44
CA LEU A 302 -17.53 -5.08 12.86
C LEU A 302 -19.04 -4.92 12.79
N ALA A 303 -19.70 -5.65 11.89
CA ALA A 303 -21.14 -5.63 11.69
C ALA A 303 -21.77 -7.02 11.85
N LYS A 304 -23.05 -7.03 12.22
CA LYS A 304 -23.92 -8.21 12.18
C LYS A 304 -25.24 -7.84 11.52
N VAL A 305 -25.66 -8.62 10.52
CA VAL A 305 -27.01 -8.49 9.94
C VAL A 305 -28.01 -9.19 10.87
N VAL A 306 -29.05 -8.45 11.25
CA VAL A 306 -30.13 -8.90 12.14
C VAL A 306 -31.45 -8.81 11.38
N SER A 307 -32.37 -9.76 11.64
CA SER A 307 -33.74 -9.71 11.10
C SER A 307 -34.70 -9.36 12.23
N LEU A 308 -35.26 -8.16 12.21
CA LEU A 308 -36.20 -7.67 13.23
C LEU A 308 -37.62 -7.49 12.66
N PRO A 309 -38.67 -7.80 13.43
CA PRO A 309 -40.04 -7.44 13.12
C PRO A 309 -40.22 -5.94 12.84
N LEU A 310 -41.06 -5.60 11.86
CA LEU A 310 -41.38 -4.22 11.45
C LEU A 310 -41.88 -3.38 12.63
N GLN A 311 -42.59 -4.04 13.54
CA GLN A 311 -43.22 -3.46 14.73
C GLN A 311 -42.19 -3.01 15.79
N GLU A 312 -40.95 -3.53 15.74
CA GLU A 312 -39.84 -3.12 16.62
C GLU A 312 -39.05 -1.95 16.04
N ILE A 313 -39.08 -1.77 14.71
CA ILE A 313 -38.37 -0.69 13.99
C ILE A 313 -39.27 0.55 13.85
N HIS A 314 -40.58 0.34 13.70
CA HIS A 314 -41.59 1.40 13.60
C HIS A 314 -42.76 1.10 14.56
N PRO A 315 -42.69 1.56 15.83
CA PRO A 315 -43.80 1.43 16.79
C PRO A 315 -45.11 2.08 16.30
N GLU A 316 -44.99 3.17 15.54
CA GLU A 316 -46.10 3.88 14.87
C GLU A 316 -46.83 3.02 13.80
N CYS A 317 -46.20 1.95 13.31
CA CYS A 317 -46.75 1.12 12.24
C CYS A 317 -47.59 -0.04 12.81
N GLY A 318 -48.91 0.17 12.82
CA GLY A 318 -49.89 -0.85 13.16
C GLY A 318 -49.74 -2.17 12.37
N PRO A 319 -50.25 -3.30 12.91
CA PRO A 319 -49.84 -4.65 12.51
C PRO A 319 -50.12 -4.97 11.03
N CYS A 320 -49.03 -5.11 10.27
CA CYS A 320 -49.07 -5.41 8.84
C CYS A 320 -49.64 -6.81 8.54
N LYS A 321 -50.44 -6.89 7.47
CA LYS A 321 -51.17 -8.10 7.04
C LYS A 321 -50.90 -8.40 5.57
N THR A 322 -50.94 -9.69 5.24
CA THR A 322 -50.48 -10.22 3.94
C THR A 322 -51.64 -10.45 2.96
N LYS A 323 -51.33 -10.85 1.72
CA LYS A 323 -52.28 -11.01 0.58
C LYS A 323 -53.36 -12.11 0.74
N LYS A 324 -53.64 -12.62 1.95
CA LYS A 324 -54.82 -13.45 2.27
C LYS A 324 -55.72 -12.79 3.32
N GLY A 325 -56.18 -11.57 3.04
CA GLY A 325 -57.44 -11.04 3.57
C GLY A 325 -57.42 -10.42 4.97
N LYS A 326 -56.81 -9.24 5.13
CA LYS A 326 -57.44 -8.05 5.76
C LYS A 326 -56.52 -6.81 5.67
N SER A 327 -57.12 -5.62 5.57
CA SER A 327 -56.55 -4.26 5.71
C SER A 327 -55.10 -3.98 5.22
N ARG A 328 -54.98 -3.29 4.08
CA ARG A 328 -53.83 -2.43 3.73
C ARG A 328 -53.94 -1.08 4.46
N ALA A 329 -52.82 -0.36 4.59
CA ALA A 329 -52.82 1.09 4.81
C ALA A 329 -52.66 1.85 3.47
N LEU A 330 -53.02 3.13 3.46
CA LEU A 330 -52.69 4.06 2.37
C LEU A 330 -51.22 4.51 2.50
N TRP A 331 -50.63 4.90 1.37
CA TRP A 331 -49.46 5.79 1.39
C TRP A 331 -49.96 7.23 1.63
N PRO A 332 -49.33 8.02 2.52
CA PRO A 332 -49.47 9.47 2.47
C PRO A 332 -48.97 9.97 1.11
N THR A 333 -49.80 10.69 0.38
CA THR A 333 -49.43 11.25 -0.93
C THR A 333 -48.47 12.41 -0.76
N GLY A 334 -47.18 12.20 -1.07
CA GLY A 334 -46.13 13.21 -0.92
C GLY A 334 -44.90 12.93 -1.78
N SER A 335 -44.82 13.66 -2.91
CA SER A 335 -43.69 13.74 -3.85
C SER A 335 -43.38 12.50 -4.74
N PRO A 336 -42.77 12.69 -5.93
CA PRO A 336 -42.82 11.70 -7.00
C PRO A 336 -41.44 11.17 -7.46
N CYS A 337 -41.37 9.88 -7.82
CA CYS A 337 -40.56 9.38 -8.95
C CYS A 337 -40.81 7.88 -9.20
N CYS A 338 -41.81 7.55 -10.02
CA CYS A 338 -42.05 6.21 -10.56
C CYS A 338 -42.57 6.36 -11.99
N HIS A 339 -41.65 6.52 -12.94
CA HIS A 339 -41.95 6.80 -14.34
C HIS A 339 -41.35 5.74 -15.26
N PHE A 340 -42.23 5.10 -16.05
CA PHE A 340 -41.94 4.33 -17.27
C PHE A 340 -41.07 3.06 -17.12
N LEU A 341 -41.22 2.03 -17.96
CA LEU A 341 -42.43 1.46 -18.57
C LEU A 341 -42.15 -0.01 -18.91
N TRP A 342 -43.13 -0.72 -19.46
CA TRP A 342 -43.01 -2.08 -19.96
C TRP A 342 -43.05 -2.09 -21.49
N SER A 343 -42.16 -2.84 -22.14
CA SER A 343 -42.29 -3.21 -23.56
C SER A 343 -41.74 -4.61 -23.80
N HIS A 344 -42.43 -5.37 -24.66
CA HIS A 344 -42.04 -6.72 -25.04
C HIS A 344 -41.30 -6.70 -26.38
N SER A 345 -40.15 -7.38 -26.45
CA SER A 345 -39.54 -7.84 -27.71
C SER A 345 -38.60 -8.99 -27.37
N ALA A 346 -38.99 -10.20 -27.74
CA ALA A 346 -38.11 -11.36 -27.78
C ALA A 346 -38.15 -11.89 -29.22
N LEU A 347 -36.98 -12.09 -29.80
CA LEU A 347 -36.78 -12.79 -31.06
C LEU A 347 -35.73 -13.88 -30.79
N GLU A 348 -36.01 -15.08 -31.25
CA GLU A 348 -35.21 -16.27 -30.97
C GLU A 348 -34.08 -16.42 -31.99
N CYS A 349 -32.86 -16.74 -31.53
CA CYS A 349 -32.02 -17.83 -32.06
C CYS A 349 -30.70 -17.96 -31.27
N GLU A 350 -30.44 -19.20 -30.80
CA GLU A 350 -29.20 -19.99 -30.94
C GLU A 350 -27.81 -19.28 -31.01
N ASP A 351 -26.77 -19.61 -30.23
CA ASP A 351 -26.64 -20.13 -28.83
C ASP A 351 -25.27 -19.60 -28.26
N TYR A 352 -24.16 -20.29 -27.92
CA TYR A 352 -23.82 -21.72 -27.78
C TYR A 352 -22.97 -21.99 -26.52
N SER A 353 -23.59 -22.62 -25.50
CA SER A 353 -23.00 -23.32 -24.34
C SER A 353 -21.88 -22.65 -23.51
N LEU A 354 -22.21 -22.23 -22.27
CA LEU A 354 -21.43 -22.59 -21.06
C LEU A 354 -22.22 -22.29 -19.77
N GLN A 355 -23.11 -23.20 -19.38
CA GLN A 355 -23.95 -23.05 -18.18
C GLN A 355 -23.19 -23.41 -16.89
N PHE A 356 -22.67 -22.41 -16.19
CA PHE A 356 -22.39 -22.55 -14.75
C PHE A 356 -23.69 -22.44 -13.95
N LEU A 357 -23.87 -23.35 -12.98
CA LEU A 357 -25.05 -23.48 -12.12
C LEU A 357 -25.32 -22.21 -11.29
N THR A 358 -26.11 -21.28 -11.84
CA THR A 358 -26.57 -20.04 -11.20
C THR A 358 -27.77 -20.29 -10.28
N ALA A 359 -27.56 -21.12 -9.24
CA ALA A 359 -28.61 -21.56 -8.34
C ALA A 359 -28.24 -21.46 -6.85
N GLN A 360 -28.09 -20.24 -6.34
CA GLN A 360 -28.48 -19.96 -4.95
C GLN A 360 -29.03 -18.55 -4.80
N CYS A 361 -30.33 -18.42 -5.09
CA CYS A 361 -31.12 -17.37 -4.47
C CYS A 361 -31.01 -17.51 -2.95
N LEU A 362 -30.89 -16.39 -2.23
CA LEU A 362 -31.39 -16.29 -0.86
C LEU A 362 -32.82 -15.73 -0.92
N PRO A 363 -33.85 -16.57 -1.11
CA PRO A 363 -35.21 -16.11 -0.89
C PRO A 363 -35.36 -15.84 0.61
N SER A 364 -35.83 -14.65 0.98
CA SER A 364 -36.38 -14.47 2.32
C SER A 364 -37.71 -15.23 2.40
N LYS A 365 -37.64 -16.55 2.63
CA LYS A 365 -38.75 -17.36 3.16
C LYS A 365 -38.90 -17.12 4.67
N LYS A 366 -38.87 -15.86 5.10
CA LYS A 366 -39.27 -15.38 6.43
C LYS A 366 -40.23 -14.22 6.26
N ASP A 367 -41.04 -14.00 7.29
CA ASP A 367 -42.28 -13.19 7.26
C ASP A 367 -42.06 -11.84 6.52
N PRO A 368 -42.94 -11.39 5.60
CA PRO A 368 -42.92 -10.03 5.06
C PRO A 368 -43.07 -8.92 6.12
N ARG A 369 -43.18 -9.28 7.40
CA ARG A 369 -42.98 -8.41 8.57
C ARG A 369 -41.53 -8.26 9.04
N THR A 370 -40.51 -8.90 8.43
CA THR A 370 -39.11 -8.80 8.90
C THR A 370 -38.26 -7.91 8.00
N VAL A 371 -37.48 -6.99 8.58
CA VAL A 371 -36.49 -6.16 7.86
C VAL A 371 -35.07 -6.61 8.20
N LEU A 372 -34.17 -6.50 7.23
CA LEU A 372 -32.73 -6.71 7.41
C LEU A 372 -32.08 -5.38 7.85
N CYS A 373 -31.53 -5.39 9.05
CA CYS A 373 -30.81 -4.26 9.65
C CYS A 373 -29.36 -4.64 9.92
N ILE A 374 -28.47 -3.64 9.99
CA ILE A 374 -27.10 -3.82 10.50
C ILE A 374 -27.06 -3.35 11.95
N LEU A 375 -26.47 -4.18 12.81
CA LEU A 375 -25.96 -3.82 14.13
C LEU A 375 -24.43 -3.72 14.06
N VAL A 376 -23.82 -2.71 14.68
CA VAL A 376 -22.35 -2.68 14.92
C VAL A 376 -22.02 -3.41 16.21
N SER A 377 -21.03 -4.30 16.17
CA SER A 377 -20.55 -5.03 17.35
C SER A 377 -19.50 -4.22 18.11
N THR A 378 -19.94 -3.28 18.96
CA THR A 378 -19.04 -2.58 19.89
C THR A 378 -18.70 -3.48 21.08
N SER A 379 -17.47 -3.97 21.16
CA SER A 379 -16.92 -4.55 22.40
C SER A 379 -16.73 -3.42 23.43
N ALA A 380 -17.16 -3.65 24.66
CA ALA A 380 -17.17 -2.61 25.68
C ALA A 380 -15.75 -2.19 26.09
N GLY A 381 -15.44 -0.90 25.99
CA GLY A 381 -14.26 -0.28 26.62
C GLY A 381 -13.13 0.20 25.71
N MET A 382 -13.23 0.12 24.38
CA MET A 382 -12.18 0.59 23.46
C MET A 382 -12.69 1.67 22.48
N SER A 383 -11.85 2.65 22.16
CA SER A 383 -12.21 3.75 21.25
C SER A 383 -12.23 3.29 19.79
N PRO A 384 -13.06 3.89 18.90
CA PRO A 384 -13.14 3.47 17.48
C PRO A 384 -11.79 3.47 16.76
N SER A 385 -10.92 4.42 17.11
CA SER A 385 -9.54 4.55 16.62
C SER A 385 -8.63 3.36 16.94
N SER A 386 -8.99 2.50 17.90
CA SER A 386 -8.17 1.37 18.36
C SER A 386 -8.65 0.00 17.83
N LEU A 387 -9.80 -0.07 17.16
CA LEU A 387 -10.28 -1.30 16.52
C LEU A 387 -9.63 -1.55 15.15
N LEU A 388 -9.30 -0.50 14.42
CA LEU A 388 -8.74 -0.59 13.06
C LEU A 388 -7.29 -1.13 13.01
N SER A 389 -6.52 -0.99 14.09
CA SER A 389 -5.12 -1.45 14.14
C SER A 389 -4.95 -2.95 14.44
N CYS A 390 -6.04 -3.66 14.81
CA CYS A 390 -5.96 -5.06 15.24
C CYS A 390 -6.43 -6.07 14.17
N THR A 391 -7.04 -5.63 13.06
CA THR A 391 -7.58 -6.53 12.02
C THR A 391 -6.57 -6.78 10.90
N ASN A 392 -5.63 -7.72 11.11
CA ASN A 392 -4.62 -8.11 10.14
C ASN A 392 -5.24 -8.85 8.93
N PRO A 393 -5.30 -8.27 7.70
CA PRO A 393 -6.21 -8.73 6.63
C PRO A 393 -5.64 -9.87 5.75
N PHE A 394 -4.84 -10.77 6.32
CA PHE A 394 -4.17 -11.85 5.59
C PHE A 394 -4.98 -13.15 5.49
N PHE A 395 -6.12 -13.10 4.78
CA PHE A 395 -6.68 -14.30 4.11
C PHE A 395 -7.57 -13.93 2.90
N MET A 396 -6.95 -13.37 1.85
CA MET A 396 -7.51 -13.46 0.50
C MET A 396 -7.07 -14.78 -0.13
N PRO A 397 -7.99 -15.66 -0.60
CA PRO A 397 -7.59 -16.85 -1.34
C PRO A 397 -6.91 -16.42 -2.65
N SER A 398 -5.71 -16.95 -2.89
CA SER A 398 -4.97 -16.70 -4.12
C SER A 398 -5.77 -17.15 -5.34
N VAL A 399 -5.87 -16.30 -6.36
CA VAL A 399 -6.37 -16.71 -7.68
C VAL A 399 -5.42 -17.78 -8.22
N ILE A 400 -5.87 -19.03 -8.24
CA ILE A 400 -5.12 -20.16 -8.79
C ILE A 400 -5.17 -20.04 -10.32
N PRO A 401 -4.02 -20.01 -11.04
CA PRO A 401 -4.02 -20.08 -12.49
C PRO A 401 -4.51 -21.47 -12.94
N PHE A 402 -5.30 -21.52 -14.02
CA PHE A 402 -5.89 -22.75 -14.52
C PHE A 402 -4.81 -23.82 -14.81
N LEU A 403 -4.84 -24.92 -14.05
CA LEU A 403 -4.11 -26.13 -14.40
C LEU A 403 -5.01 -27.00 -15.29
N VAL A 404 -4.64 -27.14 -16.57
CA VAL A 404 -5.36 -28.02 -17.49
C VAL A 404 -5.00 -29.48 -17.17
N LEU A 405 -5.82 -30.13 -16.35
CA LEU A 405 -5.76 -31.57 -16.16
C LEU A 405 -6.69 -32.25 -17.15
N GLY A 406 -6.10 -33.01 -18.08
CA GLY A 406 -6.83 -33.85 -19.03
C GLY A 406 -7.55 -35.01 -18.32
N ILE A 407 -8.67 -35.44 -18.88
CA ILE A 407 -9.47 -36.56 -18.36
C ILE A 407 -8.86 -37.88 -18.86
N GLU A 408 -8.60 -38.81 -17.95
CA GLU A 408 -8.28 -40.20 -18.30
C GLU A 408 -9.51 -40.97 -18.82
N PRO A 409 -9.43 -41.65 -19.97
CA PRO A 409 -10.27 -42.80 -20.28
C PRO A 409 -9.62 -44.08 -19.72
N ARG A 410 -10.43 -44.98 -19.14
CA ARG A 410 -9.93 -46.24 -18.57
C ARG A 410 -9.54 -47.27 -19.64
N VAL A 411 -8.39 -47.90 -19.39
CA VAL A 411 -8.04 -49.32 -19.63
C VAL A 411 -8.86 -50.09 -20.67
N LEU A 412 -8.18 -50.49 -21.75
CA LEU A 412 -8.50 -51.71 -22.49
C LEU A 412 -7.18 -52.35 -22.96
N CYS A 413 -6.95 -53.61 -22.63
CA CYS A 413 -5.71 -54.32 -22.92
C CYS A 413 -5.74 -54.96 -24.31
N PHE A 414 -4.62 -54.95 -25.03
CA PHE A 414 -4.22 -56.07 -25.91
C PHE A 414 -2.69 -56.14 -26.05
N LEU A 415 -2.19 -57.30 -26.49
CA LEU A 415 -0.76 -57.65 -26.52
C LEU A 415 -0.07 -57.25 -27.84
N GLY A 416 1.22 -56.91 -27.77
CA GLY A 416 2.07 -56.72 -28.94
C GLY A 416 3.56 -56.60 -28.59
N GLN A 417 4.40 -57.39 -29.25
CA GLN A 417 5.88 -57.25 -29.27
C GLN A 417 6.23 -56.21 -30.35
N GLY A 418 7.32 -55.44 -30.36
CA GLY A 418 8.59 -55.43 -29.64
C GLY A 418 9.40 -54.18 -30.11
N PRO A 419 10.72 -54.07 -29.90
CA PRO A 419 11.48 -52.85 -30.18
C PRO A 419 12.06 -52.78 -31.61
N TYR A 420 12.28 -51.57 -32.14
CA TYR A 420 13.48 -51.19 -32.90
C TYR A 420 13.53 -49.66 -33.17
N HIS A 421 14.74 -49.08 -33.00
CA HIS A 421 15.22 -47.74 -33.39
C HIS A 421 14.42 -46.49 -32.97
#